data_AF-A0A9P6VJ03-F1
#
_entry.id   AF-A0A9P6VJ03-F1
#
_cell.length_a   1.000
_cell.length_b   1.000
_cell.length_c   1.000
_cell.angle_alpha   90.00
_cell.angle_beta   90.00
_cell.angle_gamma   90.00
#
_symmetry.space_group_name_H-M   'P 1'
#
loop_
_entity.id
_entity.type
_entity.pdbx_description
1 polymer ?
#
loop_
_entity_poly.entity_id
_entity_poly.type
_entity_poly.pdbx_seq_one_letter_code
_entity_poly.pdbx_strand_id
1 'polypeptide(L)'
;MERSRRFSTISVNEAEVHGNKIKYIAETEALRRVGKNLHPDDYPCFVLEDTTVYLQDGKTVANLLNAELQGPFVVRGRLVVDGDLSNRLFSKKSNGQYLEVAKCESFSIGDNPVTLWALGQSGWLEIQPSEPYQKVYTNMIEAISIFYFVTDLYEKERRKKKASKYPPLSMDKILLKPCPVSIKSNAQSGLWLADNSTVPMAFCRV
;
A
#
# COMPACT_ATOMS: atom_id res chain seq x y z
N MET A 1 -7.68 -26.77 39.48
CA MET A 1 -7.52 -26.44 38.05
C MET A 1 -7.93 -24.99 37.87
N GLU A 2 -6.98 -24.06 38.03
CA GLU A 2 -7.27 -22.64 37.96
C GLU A 2 -7.00 -22.13 36.54
N ARG A 3 -8.06 -21.74 35.85
CA ARG A 3 -8.04 -21.25 34.48
C ARG A 3 -7.47 -19.83 34.49
N SER A 4 -6.15 -19.71 34.35
CA SER A 4 -5.45 -18.44 34.18
C SER A 4 -6.02 -17.68 32.98
N ARG A 5 -6.78 -16.61 33.27
CA ARG A 5 -7.26 -15.68 32.25
C ARG A 5 -6.05 -14.88 31.77
N ARG A 6 -5.58 -15.16 30.55
CA ARG A 6 -4.64 -14.30 29.84
C ARG A 6 -5.32 -12.94 29.64
N PHE A 7 -4.85 -11.93 30.37
CA PHE A 7 -5.23 -10.55 30.16
C PHE A 7 -4.46 -10.09 28.92
N SER A 8 -5.13 -10.02 27.77
CA SER A 8 -4.55 -9.39 26.58
C SER A 8 -4.43 -7.90 26.86
N THR A 9 -3.20 -7.40 26.97
CA THR A 9 -2.92 -5.96 26.97
C THR A 9 -3.25 -5.41 25.60
N ILE A 10 -4.49 -4.96 25.41
CA ILE A 10 -4.88 -4.12 24.27
C ILE A 10 -4.19 -2.78 24.49
N SER A 11 -3.07 -2.54 23.82
CA SER A 11 -2.46 -1.22 23.74
C SER A 11 -3.31 -0.38 22.80
N VAL A 12 -4.23 0.40 23.38
CA VAL A 12 -5.02 1.37 22.64
C VAL A 12 -4.13 2.58 22.36
N ASN A 13 -3.83 2.82 21.10
CA ASN A 13 -3.17 4.06 20.68
C ASN A 13 -4.25 5.09 20.34
N GLU A 14 -4.19 6.25 21.00
CA GLU A 14 -5.07 7.39 20.75
C GLU A 14 -4.28 8.47 20.00
N ALA A 15 -4.84 8.99 18.91
CA ALA A 15 -4.33 10.21 18.28
C ALA A 15 -5.46 11.23 18.15
N GLU A 16 -5.11 12.50 18.34
CA GLU A 16 -6.04 13.60 18.13
C GLU A 16 -5.93 14.09 16.69
N VAL A 17 -7.02 13.99 15.94
CA VAL A 17 -7.12 14.43 14.54
C VAL A 17 -8.33 15.35 14.47
N HIS A 18 -8.11 16.64 14.16
CA HIS A 18 -9.16 17.66 14.06
C HIS A 18 -10.06 17.80 15.31
N GLY A 19 -9.49 17.63 16.51
CA GLY A 19 -10.24 17.70 17.78
C GLY A 19 -11.04 16.45 18.13
N ASN A 20 -11.08 15.45 17.25
CA ASN A 20 -11.62 14.12 17.54
C ASN A 20 -10.49 13.18 17.94
N LYS A 21 -10.66 12.48 19.06
CA LYS A 21 -9.79 11.38 19.47
C LYS A 21 -10.10 10.15 18.65
N ILE A 22 -9.21 9.82 17.72
CA ILE A 22 -9.28 8.56 16.98
C ILE A 22 -8.64 7.48 17.84
N LYS A 23 -9.43 6.43 18.07
CA LYS A 23 -8.97 5.22 18.74
C LYS A 23 -8.53 4.20 17.69
N TYR A 24 -7.25 3.84 17.71
CA TYR A 24 -6.71 2.80 16.85
C TYR A 24 -6.76 1.45 17.57
N ILE A 25 -7.28 0.44 16.87
CA ILE A 25 -7.16 -0.97 17.29
C ILE A 25 -5.96 -1.61 16.59
N ALA A 26 -5.35 -2.61 17.21
CA ALA A 26 -4.26 -3.33 16.54
C ALA A 26 -4.79 -4.08 15.31
N GLU A 27 -4.00 -4.13 14.23
CA GLU A 27 -4.32 -4.90 13.02
C GLU A 27 -4.80 -6.32 13.35
N THR A 28 -4.09 -6.99 14.27
CA THR A 28 -4.34 -8.38 14.67
C THR A 28 -5.58 -8.56 15.54
N GLU A 29 -6.24 -7.48 15.97
CA GLU A 29 -7.56 -7.53 16.61
C GLU A 29 -8.70 -7.41 15.58
N ALA A 30 -8.44 -6.73 14.46
CA ALA A 30 -9.41 -6.55 13.38
C ALA A 30 -9.40 -7.72 12.40
N LEU A 31 -8.20 -8.14 11.97
CA LEU A 31 -7.97 -9.06 10.85
C LEU A 31 -7.22 -10.31 11.30
N ARG A 32 -7.62 -11.45 10.71
CA ARG A 32 -6.93 -12.72 10.87
C ARG A 32 -5.59 -12.68 10.13
N ARG A 33 -4.53 -13.08 10.84
CA ARG A 33 -3.19 -13.20 10.27
C ARG A 33 -3.16 -14.16 9.08
N VAL A 34 -2.29 -13.88 8.11
CA VAL A 34 -2.03 -14.80 7.02
C VAL A 34 -1.27 -16.03 7.54
N GLY A 35 -1.54 -17.19 6.94
CA GLY A 35 -0.79 -18.40 7.22
C GLY A 35 0.65 -18.29 6.70
N LYS A 36 1.63 -18.74 7.49
CA LYS A 36 3.06 -18.65 7.16
C LYS A 36 3.48 -19.37 5.87
N ASN A 37 2.65 -20.27 5.38
CA ASN A 37 2.93 -21.10 4.19
C ASN A 37 2.38 -20.49 2.91
N LEU A 38 1.64 -19.37 3.00
CA LEU A 38 1.08 -18.70 1.84
C LEU A 38 2.17 -17.85 1.18
N HIS A 39 2.22 -17.83 -0.14
CA HIS A 39 3.13 -16.94 -0.86
C HIS A 39 2.62 -15.49 -0.75
N PRO A 40 3.50 -14.46 -0.64
CA PRO A 40 3.07 -13.06 -0.57
C PRO A 40 2.13 -12.62 -1.71
N ASP A 41 2.30 -13.20 -2.90
CA ASP A 41 1.45 -12.95 -4.07
C ASP A 41 0.02 -13.49 -3.91
N ASP A 42 -0.21 -14.37 -2.94
CA ASP A 42 -1.53 -14.92 -2.63
C ASP A 42 -2.13 -14.27 -1.38
N TYR A 43 -1.47 -13.26 -0.81
CA TYR A 43 -1.98 -12.57 0.37
C TYR A 43 -3.23 -11.78 0.02
N PRO A 44 -4.24 -11.76 0.91
CA PRO A 44 -5.42 -10.94 0.68
C PRO A 44 -5.05 -9.46 0.68
N CYS A 45 -5.72 -8.68 -0.17
CA CYS A 45 -5.57 -7.23 -0.23
C CYS A 45 -6.79 -6.58 0.43
N PHE A 46 -6.55 -5.67 1.38
CA PHE A 46 -7.58 -4.85 2.01
C PHE A 46 -7.33 -3.38 1.70
N VAL A 47 -8.37 -2.55 1.81
CA VAL A 47 -8.23 -1.10 1.64
C VAL A 47 -8.06 -0.44 3.00
N LEU A 48 -7.13 0.52 3.06
CA LEU A 48 -6.93 1.37 4.22
C LEU A 48 -7.16 2.84 3.79
N GLU A 49 -8.31 3.39 4.15
CA GLU A 49 -8.70 4.78 3.94
C GLU A 49 -8.06 5.70 4.97
N ASP A 50 -8.00 7.02 4.70
CA ASP A 50 -7.43 8.02 5.60
C ASP A 50 -6.03 7.63 6.12
N THR A 51 -5.22 7.01 5.27
CA THR A 51 -3.97 6.39 5.70
C THR A 51 -2.84 7.38 5.85
N THR A 52 -2.11 7.25 6.95
CA THR A 52 -0.84 7.95 7.18
C THR A 52 0.22 6.97 7.62
N VAL A 53 1.41 7.07 7.01
CA VAL A 53 2.58 6.27 7.36
C VAL A 53 3.53 7.12 8.19
N TYR A 54 3.97 6.58 9.31
CA TYR A 54 4.88 7.21 10.25
C TYR A 54 6.16 6.39 10.42
N LEU A 55 7.23 7.03 10.86
CA LEU A 55 8.37 6.34 11.44
C LEU A 55 7.94 5.56 12.69
N GLN A 56 8.84 4.72 13.22
CA GLN A 56 8.58 3.94 14.42
C GLN A 56 8.23 4.79 15.66
N ASP A 57 8.50 6.11 15.63
CA ASP A 57 8.08 7.05 16.67
C ASP A 57 6.56 7.32 16.70
N GLY A 58 5.82 6.90 15.66
CA GLY A 58 4.38 7.06 15.52
C GLY A 58 3.91 8.51 15.34
N LYS A 59 4.83 9.44 15.02
CA LYS A 59 4.58 10.89 14.94
C LYS A 59 5.14 11.50 13.65
N THR A 60 6.35 11.12 13.26
CA THR A 60 7.02 11.69 12.09
C THR A 60 6.52 11.00 10.83
N VAL A 61 5.94 11.76 9.90
CA VAL A 61 5.44 11.22 8.63
C VAL A 61 6.60 10.63 7.80
N ALA A 62 6.38 9.45 7.24
CA ALA A 62 7.40 8.70 6.49
C ALA A 62 6.99 8.43 5.04
N ASN A 63 7.99 8.32 4.16
CA ASN A 63 7.81 7.84 2.80
C ASN A 63 7.87 6.31 2.80
N LEU A 64 6.76 5.65 2.45
CA LEU A 64 6.65 4.18 2.50
C LEU A 64 7.64 3.47 1.57
N LEU A 65 8.06 4.09 0.46
CA LEU A 65 9.06 3.52 -0.45
C LEU A 65 10.43 3.33 0.22
N ASN A 66 10.66 3.96 1.39
CA ASN A 66 11.86 3.78 2.19
C ASN A 66 11.73 2.68 3.25
N ALA A 67 10.69 1.85 3.24
CA ALA A 67 10.44 0.86 4.30
C ALA A 67 11.62 -0.11 4.50
N GLU A 68 12.30 -0.52 3.44
CA GLU A 68 13.45 -1.42 3.55
C GLU A 68 14.71 -0.73 4.11
N LEU A 69 14.80 0.60 3.99
CA LEU A 69 15.97 1.39 4.40
C LEU A 69 15.82 2.00 5.79
N GLN A 70 14.61 2.43 6.14
CA GLN A 70 14.31 3.22 7.35
C GLN A 70 13.23 2.57 8.22
N GLY A 71 12.64 1.46 7.78
CA GLY A 71 11.65 0.75 8.55
C GLY A 71 12.23 0.11 9.81
N PRO A 72 11.36 -0.47 10.66
CA PRO A 72 9.92 -0.56 10.47
C PRO A 72 9.17 0.78 10.60
N PHE A 73 8.03 0.86 9.93
CA PHE A 73 7.10 1.99 9.99
C PHE A 73 5.81 1.63 10.71
N VAL A 74 5.12 2.65 11.20
CA VAL A 74 3.76 2.55 11.76
C VAL A 74 2.77 3.04 10.72
N VAL A 75 1.82 2.19 10.32
CA VAL A 75 0.77 2.55 9.36
C VAL A 75 -0.56 2.66 10.09
N ARG A 76 -1.25 3.80 9.93
CA ARG A 76 -2.55 4.05 10.56
C ARG A 76 -3.55 4.46 9.51
N GLY A 77 -4.78 3.96 9.62
CA GLY A 77 -5.87 4.35 8.75
C GLY A 77 -7.15 3.57 9.07
N ARG A 78 -8.19 3.82 8.29
CA ARG A 78 -9.51 3.23 8.45
C ARG A 78 -9.65 2.00 7.57
N LEU A 79 -9.93 0.86 8.20
CA LEU A 79 -10.05 -0.41 7.50
C LEU A 79 -11.34 -0.46 6.68
N VAL A 80 -11.23 -0.81 5.40
CA VAL A 80 -12.36 -1.14 4.53
C VAL A 80 -12.15 -2.54 3.97
N VAL A 81 -13.10 -3.42 4.25
CA VAL A 81 -13.10 -4.82 3.79
C VAL A 81 -14.33 -5.10 2.95
N ASP A 82 -14.09 -5.60 1.75
CA ASP A 82 -15.13 -6.05 0.83
C ASP A 82 -15.82 -7.33 1.28
N GLY A 83 -17.01 -7.59 0.74
CA GLY A 83 -17.86 -8.72 1.12
C GLY A 83 -17.14 -10.07 1.03
N ASP A 84 -16.34 -10.27 -0.02
CA ASP A 84 -15.62 -11.52 -0.28
C ASP A 84 -14.51 -11.81 0.74
N LEU A 85 -13.98 -10.76 1.38
CA LEU A 85 -12.94 -10.86 2.40
C LEU A 85 -13.51 -10.73 3.83
N SER A 86 -14.82 -10.62 3.99
CA SER A 86 -15.46 -10.46 5.30
C SER A 86 -15.19 -11.61 6.28
N ASN A 87 -14.86 -12.81 5.77
CA ASN A 87 -14.45 -13.96 6.58
C ASN A 87 -13.05 -13.79 7.24
N ARG A 88 -12.24 -12.84 6.75
CA ARG A 88 -10.93 -12.49 7.31
C ARG A 88 -11.04 -11.59 8.54
N LEU A 89 -12.18 -10.95 8.77
CA LEU A 89 -12.42 -10.17 9.98
C LEU A 89 -12.61 -11.10 11.19
N PHE A 90 -12.11 -10.68 12.36
CA PHE A 90 -12.47 -11.33 13.62
C PHE A 90 -13.92 -11.02 14.02
N SER A 91 -14.37 -9.80 13.74
CA SER A 91 -15.73 -9.33 13.96
C SER A 91 -16.15 -8.43 12.80
N LYS A 92 -17.40 -8.57 12.32
CA LYS A 92 -17.94 -7.67 11.29
C LYS A 92 -17.92 -6.20 11.72
N LYS A 93 -17.91 -5.93 13.03
CA LYS A 93 -17.83 -4.57 13.60
C LYS A 93 -16.46 -3.92 13.40
N SER A 94 -15.43 -4.70 13.09
CA SER A 94 -14.07 -4.18 12.83
C SER A 94 -13.95 -3.51 11.47
N ASN A 95 -14.87 -3.80 10.54
CA ASN A 95 -14.94 -3.08 9.28
C ASN A 95 -15.32 -1.61 9.54
N GLY A 96 -14.59 -0.68 8.94
CA GLY A 96 -14.74 0.76 9.13
C GLY A 96 -14.09 1.32 10.39
N GLN A 97 -13.41 0.51 11.21
CA GLN A 97 -12.64 0.99 12.36
C GLN A 97 -11.24 1.44 11.95
N TYR A 98 -10.67 2.38 12.71
CA TYR A 98 -9.28 2.78 12.55
C TYR A 98 -8.36 1.72 13.15
N LEU A 99 -7.41 1.24 12.36
CA LEU A 99 -6.39 0.29 12.78
C LEU A 99 -4.99 0.88 12.75
N GLU A 100 -4.11 0.26 13.51
CA GLU A 100 -2.67 0.48 13.46
C GLU A 100 -1.93 -0.81 13.13
N VAL A 101 -1.10 -0.74 12.09
CA VAL A 101 -0.04 -1.70 11.82
C VAL A 101 1.23 -1.16 12.47
N ALA A 102 1.60 -1.73 13.62
CA ALA A 102 2.72 -1.25 14.42
C ALA A 102 4.11 -1.49 13.79
N LYS A 103 4.20 -2.39 12.82
CA LYS A 103 5.46 -2.78 12.17
C LYS A 103 5.24 -3.14 10.71
N CYS A 104 5.50 -2.19 9.82
CA CYS A 104 5.51 -2.37 8.37
C CYS A 104 6.95 -2.27 7.86
N GLU A 105 7.46 -3.34 7.25
CA GLU A 105 8.85 -3.44 6.76
C GLU A 105 8.95 -3.57 5.24
N SER A 106 7.82 -3.74 4.56
CA SER A 106 7.80 -3.97 3.12
C SER A 106 6.60 -3.30 2.50
N PHE A 107 6.73 -3.01 1.21
CA PHE A 107 5.67 -2.47 0.38
C PHE A 107 5.60 -3.26 -0.92
N SER A 108 4.51 -3.06 -1.66
CA SER A 108 4.37 -3.52 -3.03
C SER A 108 3.81 -2.39 -3.88
N ILE A 109 4.13 -2.39 -5.17
CA ILE A 109 3.68 -1.40 -6.15
C ILE A 109 2.97 -2.10 -7.30
N GLY A 110 1.89 -1.48 -7.76
CA GLY A 110 1.10 -1.93 -8.90
C GLY A 110 1.17 -0.91 -10.03
N ASP A 111 0.92 -1.38 -11.24
CA ASP A 111 0.80 -0.56 -12.44
C ASP A 111 -0.63 -0.68 -13.01
N ASN A 112 -1.14 0.42 -13.58
CA ASN A 112 -2.46 0.57 -14.23
C ASN A 112 -3.72 0.19 -13.40
N PRO A 113 -4.21 1.06 -12.49
CA PRO A 113 -3.59 2.33 -12.06
C PRO A 113 -2.39 2.09 -11.15
N VAL A 114 -1.57 3.13 -10.96
CA VAL A 114 -0.47 3.04 -9.99
C VAL A 114 -1.06 2.91 -8.59
N THR A 115 -0.74 1.80 -7.92
CA THR A 115 -1.25 1.46 -6.59
C THR A 115 -0.09 1.14 -5.66
N LEU A 116 -0.22 1.50 -4.39
CA LEU A 116 0.79 1.29 -3.36
C LEU A 116 0.19 0.51 -2.20
N TRP A 117 0.84 -0.59 -1.83
CA TRP A 117 0.43 -1.44 -0.71
C TRP A 117 1.50 -1.47 0.39
N ALA A 118 1.07 -1.43 1.64
CA ALA A 118 1.90 -1.74 2.81
C ALA A 118 1.70 -3.20 3.24
N LEU A 119 2.77 -3.85 3.68
CA LEU A 119 2.68 -5.20 4.22
C LEU A 119 2.26 -5.18 5.70
N GLY A 120 1.12 -5.82 6.00
CA GLY A 120 0.67 -6.13 7.35
C GLY A 120 0.90 -7.60 7.72
N GLN A 121 0.49 -7.99 8.94
CA GLN A 121 0.48 -9.40 9.36
C GLN A 121 -0.69 -10.19 8.76
N SER A 122 -1.70 -9.50 8.25
CA SER A 122 -2.98 -10.05 7.77
C SER A 122 -3.12 -10.00 6.26
N GLY A 123 -2.23 -9.30 5.57
CA GLY A 123 -2.18 -9.22 4.12
C GLY A 123 -1.57 -7.91 3.62
N TRP A 124 -1.87 -7.58 2.37
CA TRP A 124 -1.55 -6.28 1.77
C TRP A 124 -2.62 -5.26 2.13
N LEU A 125 -2.18 -4.04 2.44
CA LEU A 125 -3.05 -2.92 2.77
C LEU A 125 -2.86 -1.83 1.72
N GLU A 126 -3.85 -1.63 0.88
CA GLU A 126 -3.87 -0.58 -0.14
C GLU A 126 -3.96 0.77 0.54
N ILE A 127 -3.01 1.65 0.21
CA ILE A 127 -2.88 2.96 0.83
C ILE A 127 -3.78 3.94 0.09
N GLN A 128 -4.87 4.35 0.73
CA GLN A 128 -5.62 5.54 0.33
C GLN A 128 -5.28 6.66 1.32
N PRO A 129 -4.55 7.70 0.87
CA PRO A 129 -3.91 8.65 1.78
C PRO A 129 -4.91 9.51 2.54
N SER A 130 -4.54 9.88 3.76
CA SER A 130 -5.17 10.97 4.49
C SER A 130 -4.80 12.32 3.87
N GLU A 131 -5.62 13.35 4.12
CA GLU A 131 -5.32 14.73 3.72
C GLU A 131 -3.91 15.20 4.12
N PRO A 132 -3.44 15.04 5.38
CA PRO A 132 -2.07 15.44 5.74
C PRO A 132 -0.98 14.59 5.10
N TYR A 133 -1.28 13.36 4.68
CA TYR A 133 -0.33 12.47 4.01
C TYR A 133 -0.27 12.67 2.49
N GLN A 134 -1.28 13.33 1.91
CA GLN A 134 -1.50 13.45 0.47
C GLN A 134 -0.25 13.91 -0.30
N LYS A 135 0.46 14.92 0.21
CA LYS A 135 1.65 15.46 -0.46
C LYS A 135 2.77 14.42 -0.58
N VAL A 136 3.02 13.66 0.49
CA VAL A 136 4.04 12.61 0.49
C VAL A 136 3.60 11.47 -0.44
N TYR A 137 2.32 11.10 -0.39
CA TYR A 137 1.76 10.08 -1.25
C TYR A 137 1.86 10.42 -2.74
N THR A 138 1.48 11.63 -3.15
CA THR A 138 1.59 12.07 -4.54
C THR A 138 3.02 11.95 -5.06
N ASN A 139 4.01 12.38 -4.27
CA ASN A 139 5.43 12.24 -4.64
C ASN A 139 5.83 10.76 -4.85
N MET A 140 5.32 9.84 -4.03
CA MET A 140 5.56 8.40 -4.22
C MET A 140 4.93 7.90 -5.52
N ILE A 141 3.67 8.26 -5.80
CA ILE A 141 2.97 7.85 -7.02
C ILE A 141 3.65 8.39 -8.28
N GLU A 142 4.12 9.64 -8.26
CA GLU A 142 4.90 10.23 -9.36
C GLU A 142 6.21 9.46 -9.59
N ALA A 143 6.95 9.13 -8.52
CA ALA A 143 8.17 8.35 -8.61
C ALA A 143 7.93 6.95 -9.19
N ILE A 144 6.89 6.25 -8.72
CA ILE A 144 6.49 4.93 -9.24
C ILE A 144 6.08 5.02 -10.70
N SER A 145 5.34 6.08 -11.09
CA SER A 145 4.94 6.31 -12.48
C SER A 145 6.15 6.45 -13.41
N ILE A 146 7.18 7.19 -12.98
CA ILE A 146 8.44 7.32 -13.72
C ILE A 146 9.15 5.96 -13.80
N PHE A 147 9.20 5.20 -12.71
CA PHE A 147 9.82 3.88 -12.68
C PHE A 147 9.20 2.92 -13.72
N TYR A 148 7.87 2.80 -13.73
CA TYR A 148 7.19 1.95 -14.71
C TYR A 148 7.36 2.48 -16.13
N PHE A 149 7.26 3.80 -16.35
CA PHE A 149 7.49 4.40 -17.67
C PHE A 149 8.87 4.04 -18.25
N VAL A 150 9.93 4.17 -17.45
CA VAL A 150 11.30 3.85 -17.87
C VAL A 150 11.46 2.35 -18.12
N THR A 151 10.91 1.51 -17.24
CA THR A 151 10.92 0.05 -17.38
C THR A 151 10.24 -0.38 -18.68
N ASP A 152 9.07 0.18 -18.97
CA ASP A 152 8.30 -0.05 -20.19
C ASP A 152 9.07 0.31 -21.45
N LEU A 153 9.70 1.49 -21.45
CA LEU A 153 10.53 1.94 -22.56
C LEU A 153 11.73 1.00 -22.76
N TYR A 154 12.39 0.61 -21.67
CA TYR A 154 13.53 -0.30 -21.73
C TYR A 154 13.14 -1.66 -22.30
N GLU A 155 12.02 -2.23 -21.85
CA GLU A 155 11.51 -3.50 -22.36
C GLU A 155 11.12 -3.42 -23.83
N LYS A 156 10.45 -2.36 -24.26
CA LYS A 156 10.09 -2.12 -25.67
C LYS A 156 11.34 -2.07 -26.55
N GLU A 157 12.38 -1.35 -26.14
CA GLU A 157 13.64 -1.31 -26.88
C GLU A 157 14.38 -2.65 -26.85
N ARG A 158 14.35 -3.40 -25.74
CA ARG A 158 14.92 -4.75 -25.66
C ARG A 158 14.21 -5.73 -26.61
N ARG A 159 12.88 -5.66 -26.73
CA ARG A 159 12.09 -6.49 -27.66
C ARG A 159 12.39 -6.14 -29.12
N LYS A 160 12.54 -4.86 -29.46
CA LYS A 160 12.97 -4.42 -30.81
C LYS A 160 14.35 -4.95 -31.19
N LYS A 161 15.29 -5.05 -30.24
CA LYS A 161 16.63 -5.64 -30.48
C LYS A 161 16.58 -7.13 -30.82
N LYS A 162 15.63 -7.91 -30.27
CA LYS A 162 15.43 -9.30 -30.72
C LYS A 162 14.97 -9.38 -32.19
N ALA A 163 14.41 -8.30 -32.73
CA ALA A 163 13.95 -8.19 -34.12
C ALA A 163 14.90 -7.38 -35.03
N SER A 164 15.96 -6.77 -34.51
CA SER A 164 16.79 -5.78 -35.24
C SER A 164 18.29 -6.01 -35.03
N LYS A 165 19.07 -5.94 -36.11
CA LYS A 165 20.53 -6.20 -36.17
C LYS A 165 21.40 -5.06 -35.60
N TYR A 166 20.81 -4.05 -34.94
CA TYR A 166 21.47 -2.80 -34.51
C TYR A 166 21.69 -2.70 -32.99
N PRO A 167 22.72 -1.95 -32.55
CA PRO A 167 23.12 -1.90 -31.14
C PRO A 167 22.08 -1.18 -30.24
N PRO A 168 22.12 -1.44 -28.92
CA PRO A 168 21.28 -0.78 -27.93
C PRO A 168 21.24 0.76 -28.00
N LEU A 169 20.04 1.34 -27.84
CA LEU A 169 19.92 2.74 -27.42
C LEU A 169 20.55 2.91 -26.03
N SER A 170 21.37 3.96 -25.84
CA SER A 170 21.94 4.31 -24.53
C SER A 170 20.85 4.86 -23.59
N MET A 171 21.10 4.77 -22.28
CA MET A 171 20.20 5.30 -21.24
C MET A 171 19.84 6.77 -21.48
N ASP A 172 20.77 7.57 -22.00
CA ASP A 172 20.58 9.00 -22.31
C ASP A 172 19.40 9.22 -23.27
N LYS A 173 19.20 8.32 -24.23
CA LYS A 173 18.09 8.43 -25.20
C LYS A 173 16.75 7.99 -24.64
N ILE A 174 16.73 7.19 -23.57
CA ILE A 174 15.51 6.76 -22.89
C ILE A 174 15.02 7.89 -21.99
N LEU A 175 15.93 8.52 -21.25
CA LEU A 175 15.63 9.62 -20.32
C LEU A 175 15.17 10.92 -21.02
N LEU A 176 15.51 11.10 -22.30
CA LEU A 176 15.07 12.25 -23.10
C LEU A 176 13.66 12.09 -23.70
N LYS A 177 13.03 10.91 -23.59
CA LYS A 177 11.65 10.74 -24.06
C LYS A 177 10.69 11.40 -23.06
N PRO A 178 9.84 12.35 -23.50
CA PRO A 178 8.92 13.03 -22.60
C PRO A 178 7.95 12.01 -21.95
N CYS A 179 7.88 12.03 -20.62
CA CYS A 179 6.86 11.30 -19.88
C CYS A 179 5.49 11.93 -20.17
N PRO A 180 4.48 11.16 -20.62
CA PRO A 180 3.13 11.67 -20.82
C PRO A 180 2.38 11.74 -19.48
N VAL A 181 2.91 12.47 -18.49
CA VAL A 181 2.18 12.68 -17.23
C VAL A 181 1.20 13.84 -17.45
N SER A 182 0.00 13.52 -17.89
CA SER A 182 -1.14 14.46 -17.81
C SER A 182 -1.89 14.13 -16.51
N ILE A 183 -1.49 14.79 -15.41
CA ILE A 183 -2.26 14.77 -14.17
C ILE A 183 -3.52 15.61 -14.44
N LYS A 184 -4.60 14.98 -14.90
CA LYS A 184 -5.91 15.63 -14.88
C LYS A 184 -6.39 15.61 -13.43
N SER A 185 -6.31 16.76 -12.77
CA SER A 185 -7.05 17.04 -11.55
C SER A 185 -8.54 16.90 -11.87
N ASN A 186 -9.16 15.75 -11.57
CA ASN A 186 -10.61 15.63 -11.66
C ASN A 186 -11.18 15.70 -10.25
N ALA A 187 -11.59 16.90 -9.87
CA ALA A 187 -12.62 17.07 -8.88
C ALA A 187 -13.94 16.54 -9.46
N GLN A 188 -14.68 15.80 -8.62
CA GLN A 188 -16.08 15.39 -8.75
C GLN A 188 -16.43 14.12 -9.55
N SER A 189 -17.36 13.38 -8.93
CA SER A 189 -18.08 12.15 -9.31
C SER A 189 -17.23 10.87 -9.17
N GLY A 190 -17.54 9.90 -8.30
CA GLY A 190 -18.86 9.38 -7.95
C GLY A 190 -19.15 8.17 -8.84
N LEU A 191 -18.99 6.96 -8.28
CA LEU A 191 -19.15 5.62 -8.87
C LEU A 191 -18.01 5.11 -9.77
N TRP A 192 -17.35 4.04 -9.32
CA TRP A 192 -16.70 3.06 -10.20
C TRP A 192 -17.21 1.67 -9.85
N LEU A 193 -17.85 1.05 -10.84
CA LEU A 193 -18.16 -0.37 -10.89
C LEU A 193 -16.83 -1.12 -11.09
N ALA A 194 -16.51 -2.04 -10.18
CA ALA A 194 -15.40 -2.97 -10.35
C ALA A 194 -15.77 -4.00 -11.42
N ASP A 195 -15.01 -4.04 -12.52
CA ASP A 195 -14.94 -5.23 -13.37
C ASP A 195 -13.74 -6.06 -12.94
N ASN A 196 -14.02 -7.33 -12.67
CA ASN A 196 -13.08 -8.33 -12.16
C ASN A 196 -12.26 -8.89 -13.31
N SER A 197 -11.01 -8.48 -13.45
CA SER A 197 -10.02 -9.29 -14.14
C SER A 197 -8.62 -9.09 -13.55
N THR A 198 -8.10 -10.18 -12.99
CA THR A 198 -6.74 -10.48 -12.57
C THR A 198 -5.67 -9.47 -13.02
N VAL A 199 -5.25 -8.60 -12.10
CA VAL A 199 -4.10 -7.71 -12.30
C VAL A 199 -2.83 -8.47 -11.89
N PRO A 200 -1.81 -8.61 -12.75
CA PRO A 200 -0.56 -9.23 -12.35
C PRO A 200 0.17 -8.34 -11.35
N MET A 201 0.34 -8.82 -10.11
CA MET A 201 1.19 -8.18 -9.12
C MET A 201 2.64 -8.23 -9.58
N ALA A 202 3.19 -7.08 -9.96
CA ALA A 202 4.61 -6.95 -10.22
C ALA A 202 5.34 -6.69 -8.89
N PHE A 203 5.80 -7.75 -8.24
CA PHE A 203 6.66 -7.62 -7.06
C PHE A 203 8.03 -7.08 -7.47
N CYS A 204 8.26 -5.79 -7.23
CA CYS A 204 9.60 -5.24 -7.22
C CYS A 204 10.21 -5.47 -5.83
N ARG A 205 10.88 -6.60 -5.64
CA ARG A 205 11.96 -6.68 -4.64
C ARG A 205 13.12 -5.87 -5.22
N VAL A 206 13.47 -4.76 -4.58
CA VAL A 206 14.69 -4.01 -4.91
C VAL A 206 15.91 -4.78 -4.39
#